data_AF-A0A4V2T2R2-F1
#
_entry.id   AF-A0A4V2T2R2-F1
#
_cell.length_a   1.000
_cell.length_b   1.000
_cell.length_c   1.000
_cell.angle_alpha   90.00
_cell.angle_beta   90.00
_cell.angle_gamma   90.00
#
_symmetry.space_group_name_H-M   'P 1'
#
loop_
_entity.id
_entity.type
_entity.pdbx_description
1 polymer ?
#
loop_
_entity_poly.entity_id
_entity_poly.type
_entity_poly.pdbx_seq_one_letter_code
_entity_poly.pdbx_strand_id
1 'polypeptide(L)'
;MFEQELQIYGILKKLSIDYERYSHPPVSTMKELDSIIESFEEIHCKNIFLRNSKGDKHYLILVKGHKIINLKEIAKTIGSTRLSFASEERLKQYLVQPGAVSPLGLVNDKLKEVIVLVDKDLTTSPKMTFHPNVNTVSITMK
;
A
#
# COMPACT_ATOMS: atom_id res chain seq x y z
N MET A 1 5.38 -11.48 -17.05
CA MET A 1 4.34 -11.00 -16.10
C MET A 1 4.35 -11.95 -14.93
N PHE A 2 4.45 -11.43 -13.72
CA PHE A 2 4.57 -12.27 -12.52
C PHE A 2 3.20 -12.83 -12.11
N GLU A 3 3.16 -13.98 -11.42
CA GLU A 3 1.90 -14.61 -10.99
C GLU A 3 1.08 -13.68 -10.07
N GLN A 4 1.77 -12.97 -9.18
CA GLN A 4 1.17 -12.00 -8.26
C GLN A 4 0.47 -10.85 -9.00
N GLU A 5 1.08 -10.38 -10.09
CA GLU A 5 0.54 -9.32 -10.94
C GLU A 5 -0.73 -9.79 -11.66
N LEU A 6 -0.71 -10.99 -12.24
CA LEU A 6 -1.86 -11.57 -12.92
C LEU A 6 -3.05 -11.78 -11.98
N GLN A 7 -2.80 -12.18 -10.73
CA GLN A 7 -3.83 -12.33 -9.71
C GLN A 7 -4.56 -10.99 -9.46
N ILE A 8 -3.80 -9.90 -9.32
CA ILE A 8 -4.37 -8.55 -9.14
C ILE A 8 -5.22 -8.17 -10.34
N TYR A 9 -4.73 -8.37 -11.57
CA TYR A 9 -5.48 -8.00 -12.77
C TYR A 9 -6.78 -8.80 -12.93
N GLY A 10 -6.76 -10.09 -12.56
CA GLY A 10 -7.97 -10.90 -12.52
C GLY A 10 -9.01 -10.36 -11.52
N ILE A 11 -8.56 -9.89 -10.36
CA ILE A 11 -9.43 -9.30 -9.33
C ILE A 11 -9.99 -7.96 -9.80
N LEU A 12 -9.14 -7.06 -10.32
CA LEU A 12 -9.57 -5.76 -10.84
C LEU A 12 -10.59 -5.93 -11.96
N LYS A 13 -10.35 -6.85 -12.90
CA LYS A 13 -11.30 -7.19 -13.96
C LYS A 13 -12.63 -7.71 -13.40
N LYS A 14 -12.61 -8.59 -12.39
CA LYS A 14 -13.83 -9.10 -11.74
C LYS A 14 -14.61 -8.00 -11.03
N LEU A 15 -13.91 -7.01 -10.47
CA LEU A 15 -14.52 -5.85 -9.81
C LEU A 15 -14.89 -4.74 -10.79
N SER A 16 -14.62 -4.89 -12.09
CA SER A 16 -14.82 -3.87 -13.11
C SER A 16 -14.10 -2.55 -12.77
N ILE A 17 -12.88 -2.66 -12.24
CA ILE A 17 -12.04 -1.50 -11.95
C ILE A 17 -11.01 -1.33 -13.07
N ASP A 18 -11.10 -0.22 -13.77
CA ASP A 18 -10.14 0.16 -14.81
C ASP A 18 -8.81 0.62 -14.20
N TYR A 19 -7.72 0.34 -14.91
CA TYR A 19 -6.38 0.76 -14.50
C TYR A 19 -5.49 1.04 -15.70
N GLU A 20 -4.57 1.98 -15.53
CA GLU A 20 -3.44 2.21 -16.42
C GLU A 20 -2.21 1.47 -15.86
N ARG A 21 -1.35 0.92 -16.72
CA ARG A 21 -0.19 0.10 -16.30
C ARG A 21 1.10 0.67 -16.83
N TYR A 22 2.06 0.87 -15.95
CA TYR A 22 3.39 1.40 -16.27
C TYR A 22 4.48 0.43 -15.80
N SER A 23 5.34 0.00 -16.72
CA SER A 23 6.53 -0.79 -16.38
C SER A 23 7.70 0.15 -16.08
N HIS A 24 8.49 -0.17 -15.06
CA HIS A 24 9.72 0.54 -14.75
C HIS A 24 10.77 -0.42 -14.17
N PRO A 25 12.07 -0.07 -14.21
CA PRO A 25 13.08 -0.80 -13.45
C PRO A 25 12.70 -0.88 -11.97
N PRO A 26 13.18 -1.90 -11.22
CA PRO A 26 13.01 -1.93 -9.78
C PRO A 26 13.63 -0.66 -9.19
N VAL A 27 12.78 0.15 -8.56
CA VAL A 27 13.19 1.39 -7.92
C VAL A 27 13.34 1.10 -6.44
N SER A 28 14.55 1.34 -5.95
CA SER A 28 14.93 1.03 -4.57
C SER A 28 14.94 2.27 -3.69
N THR A 29 14.94 3.46 -4.31
CA THR A 29 14.98 4.74 -3.63
C THR A 29 13.82 5.64 -4.09
N MET A 30 13.32 6.46 -3.17
CA MET A 30 12.29 7.46 -3.49
C MET A 30 12.76 8.44 -4.57
N LYS A 31 14.06 8.74 -4.64
CA LYS A 31 14.64 9.67 -5.61
C LYS A 31 14.60 9.14 -7.05
N GLU A 32 14.90 7.85 -7.24
CA GLU A 32 14.76 7.20 -8.55
C GLU A 32 13.29 7.12 -8.97
N LEU A 33 12.42 6.88 -8.00
CA LEU A 33 10.99 6.88 -8.21
C LEU A 33 10.50 8.28 -8.62
N ASP A 34 10.88 9.35 -7.91
CA ASP A 34 10.50 10.74 -8.23
C ASP A 34 10.88 11.14 -9.67
N SER A 35 12.05 10.73 -10.19
CA SER A 35 12.45 11.01 -11.58
C SER A 35 11.66 10.24 -12.64
N ILE A 36 11.05 9.11 -12.29
CA ILE A 36 10.10 8.39 -13.16
C ILE A 36 8.70 9.01 -13.01
N ILE A 37 8.36 9.46 -11.80
CA ILE A 37 7.05 10.02 -11.41
C ILE A 37 6.83 11.43 -11.93
N GLU A 38 7.85 12.27 -12.14
CA GLU A 38 7.66 13.64 -12.64
C GLU A 38 6.88 13.70 -13.98
N SER A 39 6.73 12.58 -14.67
CA SER A 39 5.89 12.42 -15.87
C SER A 39 4.41 12.08 -15.60
N PHE A 40 4.03 11.82 -14.35
CA PHE A 40 2.69 11.39 -13.92
C PHE A 40 2.10 12.41 -12.94
N GLU A 41 0.97 13.04 -13.27
CA GLU A 41 0.14 13.84 -12.35
C GLU A 41 -0.59 12.96 -11.31
N GLU A 42 0.10 11.99 -10.70
CA GLU A 42 -0.51 10.92 -9.92
C GLU A 42 -0.13 10.97 -8.45
N ILE A 43 -1.11 10.69 -7.58
CA ILE A 43 -0.88 10.70 -6.14
C ILE A 43 -0.30 9.34 -5.72
N HIS A 44 1.02 9.33 -5.51
CA HIS A 44 1.69 8.19 -4.92
C HIS A 44 1.29 8.03 -3.45
N CYS A 45 0.74 6.86 -3.16
CA CYS A 45 0.33 6.47 -1.82
C CYS A 45 1.49 5.77 -1.11
N LYS A 46 1.84 6.27 0.06
CA LYS A 46 2.71 5.57 1.01
C LYS A 46 1.85 4.62 1.84
N ASN A 47 2.24 3.35 1.84
CA ASN A 47 1.55 2.30 2.58
C ASN A 47 2.41 1.85 3.76
N ILE A 48 1.88 1.91 4.97
CA ILE A 48 2.64 1.65 6.20
C ILE A 48 1.96 0.53 6.97
N PHE A 49 2.67 -0.59 7.14
CA PHE A 49 2.17 -1.75 7.87
C PHE A 49 2.66 -1.74 9.33
N LEU A 50 1.70 -1.64 10.26
CA LEU A 50 1.94 -1.47 11.69
C LEU A 50 1.25 -2.56 12.51
N ARG A 51 1.65 -2.66 13.77
CA ARG A 51 0.97 -3.46 14.79
C ARG A 51 0.81 -2.68 16.08
N ASN A 52 -0.15 -3.10 16.90
CA ASN A 52 -0.25 -2.64 18.28
C ASN A 52 0.86 -3.24 19.17
N SER A 53 0.94 -2.80 20.42
CA SER A 53 2.01 -3.22 21.34
C SER A 53 2.00 -4.73 21.62
N LYS A 54 0.81 -5.32 21.81
CA LYS A 54 0.62 -6.77 22.01
C LYS A 54 0.93 -7.59 20.75
N GLY A 55 0.82 -6.97 19.57
CA GLY A 55 1.09 -7.61 18.29
C GLY A 55 -0.04 -8.51 17.77
N ASP A 56 -1.24 -8.37 18.34
CA ASP A 56 -2.45 -9.12 17.95
C ASP A 56 -3.41 -8.31 17.06
N LYS A 57 -3.11 -7.03 16.83
CA LYS A 57 -3.81 -6.19 15.83
C LYS A 57 -2.83 -5.63 14.83
N HIS A 58 -3.18 -5.70 13.55
CA HIS A 58 -2.38 -5.23 12.42
C HIS A 58 -3.13 -4.14 11.68
N TYR A 59 -2.39 -3.13 11.21
CA TYR A 59 -2.94 -1.97 10.53
C TYR A 59 -2.16 -1.70 9.25
N LEU A 60 -2.88 -1.46 8.16
CA LEU A 60 -2.31 -0.91 6.93
C LEU A 60 -2.79 0.53 6.78
N ILE A 61 -1.87 1.49 6.88
CA ILE A 61 -2.17 2.91 6.75
C ILE A 61 -1.81 3.38 5.34
N LEU A 62 -2.78 3.96 4.64
CA LEU A 62 -2.61 4.60 3.34
C LEU A 62 -2.58 6.11 3.54
N VAL A 63 -1.46 6.75 3.20
CA VAL A 63 -1.29 8.22 3.27
C VAL A 63 -0.60 8.75 2.00
N LYS A 64 -0.65 10.05 1.75
CA LYS A 64 0.12 10.68 0.66
C LYS A 64 1.62 10.48 0.85
N GLY A 65 2.36 10.29 -0.24
CA GLY A 65 3.81 9.98 -0.25
C GLY A 65 4.66 10.81 0.71
N HIS A 66 4.51 12.13 0.66
CA HIS A 66 5.31 13.08 1.47
C HIS A 66 4.70 13.40 2.85
N LYS A 67 3.56 12.81 3.22
CA LYS A 67 2.90 13.12 4.48
C LYS A 67 3.62 12.46 5.65
N ILE A 68 4.02 13.27 6.62
CA ILE A 68 4.56 12.80 7.90
C ILE A 68 3.38 12.44 8.81
N ILE A 69 3.40 11.24 9.38
CA ILE A 69 2.35 10.77 10.28
C ILE A 69 2.83 10.68 11.72
N ASN A 70 1.95 11.03 12.66
CA ASN A 70 2.20 10.86 14.09
C ASN A 70 1.53 9.58 14.61
N LEU A 71 2.33 8.53 14.82
CA LEU A 71 1.83 7.23 15.28
C LEU A 71 1.17 7.27 16.66
N LYS A 72 1.55 8.21 17.53
CA LYS A 72 0.94 8.36 18.86
C LYS A 72 -0.49 8.91 18.74
N GLU A 73 -0.68 9.90 17.88
CA GLU A 73 -2.00 10.47 17.62
C GLU A 73 -2.90 9.48 16.91
N ILE A 74 -2.39 8.76 15.91
CA ILE A 74 -3.15 7.71 15.23
C ILE A 74 -3.61 6.64 16.23
N ALA A 75 -2.71 6.16 17.10
CA ALA A 75 -3.05 5.18 18.12
C ALA A 75 -4.19 5.69 19.03
N LYS A 76 -4.13 6.96 19.45
CA LYS A 76 -5.18 7.59 20.25
C LYS A 76 -6.51 7.66 19.50
N THR A 77 -6.49 8.09 18.24
CA THR A 77 -7.69 8.23 17.39
C THR A 77 -8.41 6.91 17.17
N ILE A 78 -7.66 5.81 16.96
CA ILE A 78 -8.24 4.49 16.71
C ILE A 78 -8.46 3.66 17.99
N GLY A 79 -8.21 4.23 19.17
CA GLY A 79 -8.32 3.52 20.45
C GLY A 79 -7.35 2.34 20.60
N SER A 80 -6.17 2.41 19.98
CA SER A 80 -5.13 1.37 20.05
C SER A 80 -4.05 1.71 21.06
N THR A 81 -3.33 0.69 21.52
CA THR A 81 -2.03 0.87 22.17
C THR A 81 -0.98 1.39 21.19
N ARG A 82 0.22 1.74 21.70
CA ARG A 82 1.34 2.25 20.90
C ARG A 82 1.54 1.40 19.64
N LEU A 83 1.60 2.08 18.51
CA LEU A 83 1.86 1.48 17.20
C LEU A 83 3.36 1.44 16.92
N SER A 84 3.79 0.37 16.26
CA SER A 84 5.15 0.19 15.73
C SER A 84 5.11 -0.57 14.42
N PHE A 85 6.16 -0.47 13.62
CA PHE A 85 6.29 -1.27 12.39
C PHE A 85 6.18 -2.76 12.69
N ALA A 86 5.43 -3.48 11.84
CA ALA A 86 5.39 -4.93 11.89
C ALA A 86 6.67 -5.51 11.29
N SER A 87 7.00 -6.75 11.66
CA SER A 87 8.16 -7.44 11.11
C SER A 87 7.93 -7.89 9.67
N GLU A 88 9.00 -8.18 8.94
CA GLU A 88 8.90 -8.67 7.56
C GLU A 88 8.14 -10.01 7.47
N GLU A 89 8.27 -10.88 8.47
CA GLU A 89 7.55 -12.16 8.52
C GLU A 89 6.04 -11.92 8.58
N ARG A 90 5.59 -10.94 9.37
CA ARG A 90 4.17 -10.55 9.42
C ARG A 90 3.71 -9.94 8.13
N LEU A 91 4.54 -9.08 7.53
CA LEU A 91 4.21 -8.50 6.23
C LEU A 91 3.99 -9.59 5.18
N LYS A 92 4.87 -10.60 5.13
CA LYS A 92 4.73 -11.77 4.23
C LYS A 92 3.51 -12.62 4.56
N GLN A 93 3.19 -12.78 5.85
CA GLN A 93 2.03 -13.54 6.31
C GLN A 93 0.71 -12.89 5.86
N TYR A 94 0.58 -11.58 5.99
CA TYR A 94 -0.70 -10.88 5.78
C TYR A 94 -0.84 -10.22 4.40
N LEU A 95 0.25 -9.71 3.83
CA LEU A 95 0.21 -8.84 2.65
C LEU A 95 1.11 -9.37 1.54
N VAL A 96 2.39 -9.03 1.55
CA VAL A 96 3.33 -9.23 0.43
C VAL A 96 4.77 -9.33 0.91
N GLN A 97 5.70 -9.61 -0.01
CA GLN A 97 7.12 -9.47 0.27
C GLN A 97 7.50 -8.00 0.58
N PRO A 98 8.51 -7.76 1.43
CA PRO A 98 9.06 -6.44 1.67
C PRO A 98 9.46 -5.73 0.36
N GLY A 99 9.27 -4.41 0.31
CA GLY A 99 9.61 -3.58 -0.85
C GLY A 99 8.47 -3.34 -1.86
N ALA A 100 7.31 -3.99 -1.68
CA ALA A 100 6.13 -3.77 -2.53
C ALA A 100 4.84 -3.54 -1.71
N VAL A 101 4.95 -2.96 -0.51
CA VAL A 101 3.80 -2.75 0.38
C VAL A 101 2.72 -1.93 -0.34
N SER A 102 1.58 -2.56 -0.56
CA SER A 102 0.48 -2.06 -1.37
C SER A 102 -0.84 -2.52 -0.76
N PRO A 103 -1.92 -1.71 -0.83
CA PRO A 103 -3.25 -2.18 -0.45
C PRO A 103 -3.73 -3.36 -1.29
N LEU A 104 -3.18 -3.54 -2.49
CA LEU A 104 -3.45 -4.71 -3.33
C LEU A 104 -2.94 -6.01 -2.70
N GLY A 105 -2.04 -5.94 -1.72
CA GLY A 105 -1.60 -7.08 -0.92
C GLY A 105 -2.70 -7.69 -0.04
N LEU A 106 -3.77 -6.94 0.25
CA LEU A 106 -4.89 -7.42 1.07
C LEU A 106 -5.61 -8.62 0.46
N VAL A 107 -5.43 -8.89 -0.83
CA VAL A 107 -5.92 -10.11 -1.48
C VAL A 107 -5.36 -11.38 -0.83
N ASN A 108 -4.22 -11.27 -0.13
CA ASN A 108 -3.57 -12.36 0.59
C ASN A 108 -4.06 -12.50 2.04
N ASP A 109 -4.68 -11.47 2.61
CA ASP A 109 -5.26 -11.47 3.96
C ASP A 109 -6.62 -12.19 3.98
N LYS A 110 -6.61 -13.52 3.83
CA LYS A 110 -7.83 -14.33 3.73
C LYS A 110 -8.68 -14.32 5.00
N LEU A 111 -8.04 -14.14 6.16
CA LEU A 111 -8.68 -14.11 7.46
C LEU A 111 -9.15 -12.71 7.86
N LYS A 112 -8.86 -11.68 7.03
CA LYS A 112 -9.25 -10.27 7.25
C LYS A 112 -8.73 -9.73 8.58
N GLU A 113 -7.48 -10.05 8.90
CA GLU A 113 -6.83 -9.68 10.16
C GLU A 113 -6.20 -8.27 10.10
N VAL A 114 -6.08 -7.66 8.93
CA VAL A 114 -5.52 -6.32 8.72
C VAL A 114 -6.61 -5.26 8.67
N ILE A 115 -6.51 -4.29 9.59
CA ILE A 115 -7.39 -3.12 9.61
C ILE A 115 -6.81 -2.04 8.70
N VAL A 116 -7.58 -1.61 7.70
CA VAL A 116 -7.15 -0.56 6.77
C VAL A 116 -7.54 0.81 7.29
N LEU A 117 -6.56 1.71 7.38
CA LEU A 117 -6.75 3.11 7.74
C LEU A 117 -6.40 3.98 6.54
N VAL A 118 -7.39 4.70 6.00
CA VAL A 118 -7.21 5.57 4.84
C VAL A 118 -7.21 7.02 5.30
N ASP A 119 -6.15 7.75 4.95
CA ASP A 119 -6.10 9.18 5.18
C ASP A 119 -7.17 9.91 4.36
N LYS A 120 -7.93 10.79 5.01
CA LYS A 120 -8.97 11.57 4.34
C LYS A 120 -8.41 12.37 3.16
N ASP A 121 -7.15 12.80 3.23
CA ASP A 121 -6.50 13.53 2.13
C ASP A 121 -6.41 12.72 0.83
N LEU A 122 -6.48 11.39 0.91
CA LEU A 122 -6.50 10.51 -0.27
C LEU A 122 -7.90 10.44 -0.91
N THR A 123 -8.97 10.66 -0.15
CA THR A 123 -10.36 10.51 -0.66
C THR A 123 -10.74 11.55 -1.71
N THR A 124 -10.01 12.66 -1.80
CA THR A 124 -10.21 13.70 -2.81
C THR A 124 -9.28 13.54 -4.01
N SER A 125 -8.52 12.45 -4.08
CA SER A 125 -7.55 12.20 -5.14
C SER A 125 -8.27 11.61 -6.35
N PRO A 126 -8.16 12.21 -7.55
CA PRO A 126 -8.84 11.71 -8.75
C PRO A 126 -8.21 10.43 -9.32
N LYS A 127 -6.96 10.15 -8.95
CA LYS A 127 -6.20 8.96 -9.33
C LYS A 127 -5.27 8.55 -8.19
N MET A 128 -5.07 7.24 -8.04
CA MET A 128 -4.11 6.67 -7.08
C MET A 128 -3.27 5.59 -7.73
N THR A 129 -1.98 5.59 -7.42
CA THR A 129 -0.99 4.69 -8.02
C THR A 129 -0.46 3.71 -6.99
N PHE A 130 -0.48 2.42 -7.34
CA PHE A 130 -0.07 1.32 -6.48
C PHE A 130 0.81 0.31 -7.23
N HIS A 131 1.66 -0.38 -6.47
CA HIS A 131 2.35 -1.56 -6.98
C HIS A 131 1.40 -2.77 -6.97
N PRO A 132 1.22 -3.51 -8.08
CA PRO A 132 0.41 -4.73 -8.13
C PRO A 132 1.19 -5.92 -7.57
N ASN A 133 1.64 -5.79 -6.31
CA ASN A 133 2.43 -6.78 -5.56
C ASN A 133 3.82 -7.12 -6.16
N VAL A 134 4.30 -6.31 -7.10
CA VAL A 134 5.65 -6.35 -7.67
C VAL A 134 6.22 -4.93 -7.75
N ASN A 135 7.53 -4.76 -7.57
CA ASN A 135 8.19 -3.45 -7.52
C ASN A 135 8.72 -2.95 -8.88
N THR A 136 8.37 -3.63 -9.97
CA THR A 136 8.75 -3.31 -11.37
C THR A 136 7.58 -2.75 -12.19
N VAL A 137 6.42 -2.63 -11.55
CA VAL A 137 5.19 -2.19 -12.18
C VAL A 137 4.46 -1.25 -11.23
N SER A 138 3.84 -0.23 -11.81
CA SER A 138 2.87 0.61 -11.13
C SER A 138 1.56 0.58 -11.92
N ILE A 139 0.44 0.56 -11.21
CA ILE A 139 -0.89 0.71 -11.81
C ILE A 139 -1.61 1.89 -11.21
N THR A 140 -2.35 2.61 -12.04
CA THR A 140 -3.10 3.79 -11.64
C THR A 140 -4.58 3.58 -11.85
N MET A 141 -5.34 3.81 -10.78
CA MET A 141 -6.79 3.60 -10.72
C MET A 141 -7.49 4.94 -10.48
N LYS A 142 -8.72 5.07 -10.98
CA LYS A 142 -9.63 6.21 -10.70
C LYS A 142 -10.53 5.91 -9.52
#